data_AF-A0A5C5TNI3-F1
#
_entry.id   AF-A0A5C5TNI3-F1
#
_cell.length_a   1.000
_cell.length_b   1.000
_cell.length_c   1.000
_cell.angle_alpha   90.00
_cell.angle_beta   90.00
_cell.angle_gamma   90.00
#
_symmetry.space_group_name_H-M   'P 1'
#
loop_
_entity.id
_entity.type
_entity.pdbx_description
1 polymer ?
#
loop_
_entity_poly.entity_id
_entity_poly.type
_entity_poly.pdbx_seq_one_letter_code
_entity_poly.pdbx_strand_id
1 'polypeptide(L)'
;MSLFVKGRSYYFTRVKDTHVEEGTVYITLFARLIVKTAVKTKTTWVEIEEVKWDQASEKLQSMHNSMNTYTVSENIFLELLKISTVCHKELYFLTPIYQTKKRVLLK
;
A
#
# COMPACT_ATOMS: atom_id res chain seq x y z
N MET A 1 19.00 0.41 -16.39
CA MET A 1 19.75 -0.61 -15.61
C MET A 1 18.79 -1.25 -14.62
N SER A 2 18.60 -2.56 -14.68
CA SER A 2 17.78 -3.28 -13.69
C SER A 2 18.70 -3.81 -12.60
N LEU A 3 18.60 -3.22 -11.41
CA LEU A 3 19.34 -3.63 -10.22
C LEU A 3 18.58 -4.78 -9.55
N PHE A 4 18.48 -5.95 -10.19
CA PHE A 4 18.03 -7.17 -9.50
C PHE A 4 19.02 -7.52 -8.38
N VAL A 5 18.89 -6.88 -7.22
CA VAL A 5 19.65 -7.25 -6.03
C VAL A 5 18.97 -8.48 -5.45
N LYS A 6 19.58 -9.64 -5.72
CA LYS A 6 19.17 -10.94 -5.19
C LYS A 6 18.98 -10.82 -3.67
N GLY A 7 17.81 -11.19 -3.16
CA GLY A 7 17.50 -11.18 -1.72
C GLY A 7 16.78 -9.93 -1.19
N ARG A 8 16.24 -9.07 -2.05
CA ARG A 8 15.29 -8.01 -1.66
C ARG A 8 13.86 -8.34 -2.09
N SER A 9 12.89 -8.02 -1.25
CA SER A 9 11.47 -8.09 -1.58
C SER A 9 10.79 -6.78 -1.18
N TYR A 10 9.93 -6.29 -2.06
CA TYR A 10 9.30 -4.99 -1.95
C TYR A 10 7.81 -5.18 -1.70
N TYR A 11 7.26 -4.45 -0.73
CA TYR A 11 5.86 -4.58 -0.34
C TYR A 11 5.19 -3.22 -0.29
N PHE A 12 3.94 -3.22 -0.71
CA PHE A 12 3.02 -2.11 -0.55
C PHE A 12 1.80 -2.59 0.24
N THR A 13 1.53 -1.93 1.36
CA THR A 13 0.32 -2.15 2.16
C THR A 13 -0.56 -0.94 2.06
N ARG A 14 -1.87 -1.16 1.88
CA ARG A 14 -2.90 -0.14 2.06
C ARG A 14 -4.05 -0.68 2.91
N VAL A 15 -4.60 0.19 3.73
CA VAL A 15 -5.68 -0.10 4.66
C VAL A 15 -6.71 1.01 4.55
N LYS A 16 -7.97 0.61 4.57
CA LYS A 16 -9.11 1.47 4.89
C LYS A 16 -9.89 0.77 5.99
N ASP A 17 -10.20 1.48 7.05
CA ASP A 17 -11.09 1.01 8.11
C ASP A 17 -12.05 2.10 8.55
N THR A 18 -13.13 1.73 9.21
CA THR A 18 -14.11 2.67 9.77
C THR A 18 -14.32 2.36 11.23
N HIS A 19 -14.34 3.39 12.06
CA HIS A 19 -14.59 3.25 13.49
C HIS A 19 -15.49 4.39 13.99
N VAL A 20 -15.98 4.26 15.22
CA VAL A 20 -16.84 5.26 15.87
C VAL A 20 -16.15 5.79 17.10
N GLU A 21 -16.01 7.11 17.19
CA GLU A 21 -15.50 7.84 18.36
C GLU A 21 -16.50 8.93 18.72
N GLU A 22 -16.96 8.93 19.97
CA GLU A 22 -17.95 9.91 20.50
C GLU A 22 -19.20 10.06 19.62
N GLY A 23 -19.67 8.97 19.02
CA GLY A 23 -20.82 8.95 18.11
C GLY A 23 -20.55 9.48 16.69
N THR A 24 -19.32 9.91 16.40
CA THR A 24 -18.88 10.31 15.06
C THR A 24 -18.20 9.13 14.37
N VAL A 25 -18.56 8.88 13.11
CA VAL A 25 -17.92 7.85 12.28
C VAL A 25 -16.69 8.45 11.59
N TYR A 26 -15.56 7.77 11.71
CA TYR A 26 -14.30 8.13 11.05
C TYR A 26 -13.87 7.04 10.08
N ILE A 27 -13.11 7.45 9.07
CA ILE A 27 -12.41 6.58 8.14
C ILE A 27 -10.91 6.72 8.43
N THR A 28 -10.26 5.63 8.79
CA THR A 28 -8.81 5.56 8.91
C THR A 28 -8.21 4.98 7.64
N LEU A 29 -7.27 5.72 7.05
CA LEU A 29 -6.49 5.31 5.90
C LEU A 29 -5.04 5.10 6.34
N PHE A 30 -4.43 4.01 5.90
CA PHE A 30 -3.02 3.76 6.15
C PHE A 30 -2.37 3.19 4.91
N ALA A 31 -1.18 3.68 4.59
CA ALA A 31 -0.38 3.17 3.49
C ALA A 31 1.09 3.07 3.89
N ARG A 32 1.76 2.03 3.39
CA ARG A 32 3.13 1.73 3.78
C ARG A 32 3.91 1.04 2.66
N LEU A 33 5.15 1.47 2.49
CA LEU A 33 6.13 0.88 1.58
C LEU A 33 7.29 0.27 2.38
N ILE A 34 7.56 -1.01 2.14
CA ILE A 34 8.57 -1.79 2.88
C ILE A 34 9.55 -2.42 1.92
N VAL A 35 10.84 -2.39 2.31
CA VAL A 35 11.87 -3.25 1.73
C VAL A 35 12.28 -4.28 2.76
N LYS A 36 12.14 -5.56 2.41
CA LYS A 36 12.62 -6.69 3.21
C LYS A 36 13.86 -7.28 2.57
N THR A 37 14.89 -7.54 3.37
CA THR A 37 16.05 -8.34 3.01
C THR A 37 16.08 -9.61 3.88
N ALA A 38 17.04 -10.51 3.64
CA ALA A 38 17.23 -11.69 4.49
C ALA A 38 17.45 -11.35 5.97
N VAL A 39 17.99 -10.17 6.27
CA VAL A 39 18.46 -9.80 7.62
C VAL A 39 17.57 -8.77 8.28
N LYS A 40 16.86 -7.93 7.49
CA LYS A 40 16.10 -6.81 8.04
C LYS A 40 14.87 -6.46 7.22
N THR A 41 13.89 -5.89 7.92
CA THR A 41 12.73 -5.23 7.31
C THR A 41 12.88 -3.73 7.56
N LYS A 42 12.83 -2.92 6.50
CA LYS A 42 12.87 -1.45 6.59
C LYS A 42 11.59 -0.87 6.01
N THR A 43 10.90 -0.04 6.79
CA THR A 43 9.84 0.84 6.26
C THR A 43 10.52 2.01 5.55
N THR A 44 10.24 2.17 4.27
CA THR A 44 10.79 3.26 3.46
C THR A 44 9.89 4.49 3.51
N TRP A 45 8.58 4.27 3.54
CA TRP A 45 7.59 5.32 3.63
C TRP A 45 6.33 4.78 4.32
N VAL A 46 5.64 5.64 5.05
CA VAL A 46 4.39 5.34 5.74
C VAL A 46 3.59 6.62 5.88
N GLU A 47 2.26 6.50 5.78
CA GLU A 47 1.33 7.57 6.09
C GLU A 47 0.08 7.00 6.75
N ILE A 48 -0.50 7.80 7.65
CA ILE A 48 -1.78 7.54 8.27
C ILE A 48 -2.63 8.80 8.20
N GLU A 49 -3.86 8.65 7.71
CA GLU A 49 -4.81 9.74 7.65
C GLU A 49 -6.12 9.31 8.28
N GLU A 50 -6.81 10.28 8.87
CA GLU A 50 -8.14 10.10 9.41
C GLU A 50 -9.06 11.18 8.87
N VAL A 51 -10.26 10.77 8.46
CA VAL A 51 -11.25 11.67 7.87
C VAL A 51 -12.60 11.34 8.46
N LYS A 52 -13.35 12.36 8.89
CA LYS A 52 -14.74 12.19 9.30
C LYS A 52 -15.58 11.70 8.14
N TRP A 53 -16.53 10.81 8.40
CA TRP A 53 -17.36 10.21 7.35
C TRP A 53 -18.10 11.24 6.51
N ASP A 54 -18.65 12.29 7.15
CA ASP A 54 -19.39 13.37 6.52
C ASP A 54 -18.52 14.30 5.64
N GLN A 55 -17.20 14.31 5.87
CA GLN A 55 -16.22 15.06 5.09
C GLN A 55 -15.51 14.21 4.03
N ALA A 56 -15.67 12.89 4.09
CA ALA A 56 -15.05 11.96 3.15
C ALA A 56 -15.72 12.05 1.79
N SER A 57 -14.92 11.91 0.72
CA SER A 57 -15.47 11.80 -0.64
C SER A 57 -16.32 10.53 -0.79
N GLU A 58 -17.31 10.56 -1.68
CA GLU A 58 -18.16 9.39 -1.97
C GLU A 58 -17.35 8.15 -2.36
N LYS A 59 -16.24 8.35 -3.09
CA LYS A 59 -15.30 7.30 -3.46
C LYS A 59 -14.70 6.63 -2.21
N LEU A 60 -14.35 7.41 -1.19
CA LEU A 60 -13.78 6.88 0.05
C LEU A 60 -14.84 6.19 0.93
N GLN A 61 -16.05 6.76 0.99
CA GLN A 61 -17.17 6.16 1.71
C GLN A 61 -17.59 4.80 1.12
N SER A 62 -17.58 4.68 -0.21
CA SER A 62 -17.93 3.44 -0.93
C SER A 62 -16.86 2.35 -0.89
N MET A 63 -15.63 2.66 -0.46
CA MET A 63 -14.59 1.65 -0.30
C MET A 63 -14.88 0.71 0.87
N HIS A 64 -14.74 -0.59 0.64
CA HIS A 64 -14.82 -1.59 1.69
C HIS A 64 -13.65 -1.49 2.68
N ASN A 65 -13.95 -1.74 3.95
CA ASN A 65 -12.89 -1.91 4.95
C ASN A 65 -12.03 -3.10 4.55
N SER A 66 -10.73 -2.89 4.43
CA SER A 66 -9.80 -3.93 4.02
C SER A 66 -8.37 -3.55 4.37
N MET A 67 -7.56 -4.56 4.65
CA MET A 67 -6.11 -4.47 4.74
C MET A 67 -5.51 -5.33 3.63
N ASN A 68 -4.89 -4.68 2.65
CA ASN A 68 -4.29 -5.35 1.50
C ASN A 68 -2.77 -5.15 1.51
N THR A 69 -2.02 -6.24 1.43
CA THR A 69 -0.56 -6.20 1.25
C THR A 69 -0.16 -6.89 -0.03
N TYR A 70 0.52 -6.15 -0.90
CA TYR A 70 0.98 -6.60 -2.20
C TYR A 70 2.49 -6.78 -2.18
N THR A 71 2.96 -7.91 -2.72
CA THR A 71 4.36 -8.02 -3.13
C THR A 71 4.48 -7.39 -4.51
N VAL A 72 5.37 -6.42 -4.65
CA VAL A 72 5.56 -5.66 -5.89
C VAL A 72 6.98 -5.80 -6.41
N SER A 73 7.19 -5.50 -7.69
CA SER A 73 8.54 -5.41 -8.25
C SER A 73 9.24 -4.15 -7.73
N GLU A 74 10.57 -4.12 -7.81
CA GLU A 74 11.35 -2.93 -7.46
C GLU A 74 10.92 -1.70 -8.28
N ASN A 75 10.68 -1.86 -9.58
CA ASN A 75 10.25 -0.75 -10.43
C ASN A 75 8.92 -0.17 -9.97
N ILE A 76 7.93 -1.02 -9.68
CA ILE A 76 6.63 -0.57 -9.15
C ILE A 76 6.81 0.08 -7.79
N PHE A 77 7.68 -0.47 -6.94
CA PHE A 77 7.97 0.12 -5.63
C PHE A 77 8.55 1.54 -5.74
N LEU A 78 9.48 1.76 -6.66
CA LEU A 78 10.09 3.08 -6.88
C LEU A 78 9.07 4.09 -7.43
N GLU A 79 8.18 3.67 -8.34
CA GLU A 79 7.08 4.52 -8.81
C GLU A 79 6.11 4.85 -7.68
N LEU A 80 5.72 3.87 -6.85
CA LEU A 80 4.87 4.11 -5.68
C LEU A 80 5.54 5.06 -4.68
N LEU A 81 6.85 4.94 -4.47
CA LEU A 81 7.61 5.84 -3.61
C LEU A 81 7.66 7.27 -4.18
N LYS A 82 7.75 7.42 -5.50
CA LYS A 82 7.67 8.73 -6.15
C LYS A 82 6.28 9.34 -5.98
N ILE A 83 5.22 8.56 -6.23
CA ILE A 83 3.83 8.99 -6.02
C ILE A 83 3.62 9.40 -4.56
N SER A 84 4.18 8.64 -3.60
CA SER A 84 4.03 8.93 -2.17
C SER A 84 4.61 10.28 -1.75
N THR A 85 5.58 10.81 -2.48
CA THR A 85 6.15 12.15 -2.22
C THR A 85 5.40 13.30 -2.90
N VAL A 86 4.53 13.00 -3.88
CA VAL A 86 3.85 14.02 -4.70
C VAL A 86 2.34 14.07 -4.43
N CYS A 87 1.70 12.90 -4.33
CA CYS A 87 0.27 12.76 -4.09
C CYS A 87 -0.03 11.41 -3.42
N HIS A 88 0.31 11.28 -2.13
CA HIS A 88 0.16 10.02 -1.40
C HIS A 88 -1.28 9.53 -1.31
N LYS A 89 -2.27 10.44 -1.38
CA LYS A 89 -3.70 10.07 -1.33
C LYS A 89 -4.11 9.10 -2.44
N GLU A 90 -3.46 9.17 -3.61
CA GLU A 90 -3.71 8.21 -4.70
C GLU A 90 -3.40 6.77 -4.28
N LEU A 91 -2.40 6.57 -3.41
CA LEU A 91 -1.98 5.23 -2.98
C LEU A 91 -3.11 4.45 -2.31
N TYR A 92 -4.05 5.13 -1.62
CA TYR A 92 -5.18 4.46 -0.98
C TYR A 92 -6.12 3.78 -1.98
N PHE A 93 -6.13 4.23 -3.23
CA PHE A 93 -7.01 3.73 -4.29
C PHE A 93 -6.29 2.79 -5.27
N LEU A 94 -4.96 2.70 -5.22
CA LEU A 94 -4.19 1.88 -6.16
C LEU A 94 -4.24 0.40 -5.82
N THR A 95 -4.43 -0.41 -6.86
CA THR A 95 -4.17 -1.86 -6.82
C THR A 95 -3.01 -2.15 -7.77
N PRO A 96 -1.78 -2.38 -7.25
CA PRO A 96 -0.64 -2.60 -8.11
C PRO A 96 -0.79 -3.90 -8.91
N ILE A 97 -0.27 -3.92 -10.14
CA ILE A 97 -0.29 -5.11 -10.99
C ILE A 97 0.47 -6.24 -10.28
N TYR A 98 -0.26 -7.31 -9.95
CA TYR A 98 0.26 -8.48 -9.28
C TYR A 98 1.30 -9.21 -10.14
N GLN A 99 2.50 -9.41 -9.61
CA GLN A 99 3.46 -10.34 -10.21
C GLN A 99 3.13 -11.77 -9.78
N THR A 100 2.50 -12.54 -10.67
CA THR A 100 2.41 -13.98 -10.49
C THR A 100 3.82 -14.57 -10.53
N LYS A 101 4.18 -15.40 -9.55
CA LYS A 101 5.41 -16.19 -9.63
C LYS A 101 5.32 -17.01 -10.91
N LYS A 102 6.31 -16.91 -11.81
CA LYS A 102 6.40 -17.82 -12.97
C LYS A 102 6.24 -19.24 -12.45
N ARG A 103 5.13 -19.92 -12.80
CA ARG A 103 4.96 -21.34 -12.52
C ARG A 103 6.13 -22.05 -13.19
N VAL A 104 7.00 -22.65 -12.39
CA VAL A 104 7.95 -23.64 -12.91
C VAL A 104 7.08 -24.82 -13.33
N LEU A 105 6.93 -25.03 -14.64
CA LEU A 105 6.41 -26.28 -15.17
C LEU A 105 7.45 -27.35 -14.79
N LEU A 106 7.12 -28.17 -13.81
CA LEU A 106 7.84 -29.41 -13.55
C LEU A 106 7.62 -30.29 -14.80
N LYS A 107 8.69 -30.54 -15.54
CA LYS A 107 8.75 -31.57 -16.58
C LYS A 107 9.00 -32.92 -15.92
#